data_AF-A0A6M3JLU9-F1
#
_entry.id   AF-A0A6M3JLU9-F1
#
_cell.length_a   1.000
_cell.length_b   1.000
_cell.length_c   1.000
_cell.angle_alpha   90.00
_cell.angle_beta   90.00
_cell.angle_gamma   90.00
#
_symmetry.space_group_name_H-M   'P 1'
#
loop_
_entity.id
_entity.type
_entity.pdbx_description
1 polymer ?
#
loop_
_entity_poly.entity_id
_entity_poly.type
_entity_poly.pdbx_seq_one_letter_code
_entity_poly.pdbx_strand_id
1 'polypeptide(L)' 'MSDKVYLIMYEDWDTEAHSVQAAFTTREQAEAYIARAVAKEPLFSRYLDIDEYELDPQEDA' A
#
# COMPACT_ATOMS: atom_id res chain seq x y z
N MET A 1 14.76 -15.19 7.36
CA MET A 1 14.02 -14.54 6.26
C MET A 1 13.19 -13.48 6.94
N SER A 2 13.43 -12.19 6.69
CA SER A 2 12.57 -11.13 7.24
C SER A 2 11.27 -11.13 6.45
N ASP A 3 10.14 -11.21 7.14
CA ASP A 3 8.82 -11.11 6.50
C ASP A 3 8.58 -9.65 6.11
N LYS A 4 8.37 -9.40 4.81
CA LYS A 4 8.05 -8.08 4.28
C LYS A 4 6.54 -7.95 4.07
N VAL A 5 6.00 -6.79 4.41
CA VAL A 5 4.62 -6.41 4.14
C VAL A 5 4.63 -5.25 3.15
N TYR A 6 3.73 -5.29 2.17
CA TYR A 6 3.55 -4.29 1.14
C TYR A 6 2.28 -3.51 1.47
N LEU A 7 2.42 -2.24 1.83
CA LEU A 7 1.33 -1.36 2.21
C LEU A 7 0.88 -0.58 0.98
N ILE A 8 -0.42 -0.55 0.71
CA ILE A 8 -1.01 0.37 -0.26
C ILE A 8 -1.36 1.65 0.48
N MET A 9 -0.64 2.72 0.17
CA MET A 9 -0.88 4.05 0.71
C MET A 9 -1.86 4.80 -0.18
N TYR A 10 -2.82 5.49 0.43
CA TYR A 10 -3.72 6.42 -0.23
C TYR A 10 -3.43 7.83 0.29
N GLU A 11 -3.15 8.76 -0.63
CA GLU A 11 -3.06 10.18 -0.32
C GLU A 11 -4.44 10.83 -0.48
N ASP A 12 -4.96 11.38 0.61
CA ASP A 12 -6.19 12.15 0.57
C ASP A 12 -5.91 13.57 0.07
N TRP A 13 -6.51 13.93 -1.07
CA TRP A 13 -6.26 15.21 -1.75
C TRP A 13 -6.70 16.46 -0.95
N ASP A 14 -7.65 16.32 -0.02
CA ASP A 14 -8.13 17.44 0.81
C ASP A 14 -7.21 17.69 2.02
N THR A 15 -6.51 16.65 2.48
CA THR A 15 -5.74 16.68 3.72
C THR A 15 -4.24 16.43 3.55
N GLU A 16 -3.79 16.05 2.35
CA GLU A 16 -2.43 15.58 2.02
C GLU A 16 -1.96 14.45 2.95
N ALA A 17 -2.90 13.79 3.65
CA ALA A 17 -2.61 12.75 4.61
C ALA A 17 -2.46 11.41 3.89
N HIS A 18 -1.38 10.72 4.21
CA HIS A 18 -1.12 9.36 3.72
C HIS A 18 -1.74 8.36 4.70
N SER A 19 -2.75 7.61 4.22
CA SER A 19 -3.42 6.57 5.00
C SER A 19 -3.20 5.19 4.37
N VAL A 20 -3.02 4.16 5.20
CA VAL A 20 -2.92 2.78 4.72
C VAL A 20 -4.32 2.31 4.30
N GLN A 21 -4.47 1.97 3.02
CA GLN A 21 -5.73 1.45 2.48
C GLN A 21 -5.80 -0.09 2.49
N ALA A 22 -4.67 -0.76 2.26
CA ALA A 22 -4.56 -2.21 2.28
C ALA A 22 -3.12 -2.65 2.59
N ALA A 23 -2.95 -3.91 3.01
CA ALA A 23 -1.64 -4.51 3.25
C ALA A 23 -1.60 -5.92 2.66
N PHE A 24 -0.46 -6.29 2.07
CA PHE A 24 -0.25 -7.58 1.41
C PHE A 24 1.08 -8.19 1.82
N THR A 25 1.18 -9.52 1.80
CA THR A 25 2.45 -10.22 2.10
C THR A 25 3.34 -10.39 0.87
N THR A 26 2.83 -10.02 -0.31
CA THR A 26 3.57 -10.12 -1.57
C THR A 26 3.34 -8.90 -2.44
N ARG A 27 4.37 -8.50 -3.17
CA ARG A 27 4.33 -7.38 -4.10
C ARG A 27 3.32 -7.59 -5.22
N GLU A 28 3.25 -8.81 -5.76
CA GLU A 28 2.32 -9.16 -6.84
C GLU A 28 0.86 -8.94 -6.45
N GLN A 29 0.49 -9.23 -5.20
CA GLN A 29 -0.87 -8.97 -4.69
C GLN A 29 -1.16 -7.48 -4.55
N ALA A 30 -0.18 -6.70 -4.06
CA ALA A 30 -0.27 -5.26 -3.96
C ALA A 30 -0.43 -4.60 -5.35
N GLU A 31 0.38 -4.99 -6.33
CA GLU A 31 0.29 -4.51 -7.71
C GLU A 31 -1.04 -4.90 -8.38
N ALA A 32 -1.51 -6.14 -8.17
CA ALA A 32 -2.80 -6.59 -8.68
C ALA A 32 -3.97 -5.81 -8.05
N TYR A 33 -3.86 -5.41 -6.78
CA TYR A 33 -4.84 -4.56 -6.13
C TYR A 33 -4.88 -3.17 -6.77
N ILE A 34 -3.72 -2.51 -6.94
CA ILE A 34 -3.66 -1.19 -7.61
C ILE A 34 -4.21 -1.29 -9.03
N ALA A 35 -3.78 -2.27 -9.84
CA ALA A 35 -4.26 -2.43 -11.20
C ALA A 35 -5.80 -2.54 -11.27
N ARG A 36 -6.42 -3.27 -10.33
CA ARG A 36 -7.89 -3.37 -10.21
C ARG A 36 -8.54 -2.08 -9.76
N ALA A 37 -7.96 -1.37 -8.79
CA ALA A 37 -8.46 -0.09 -8.30
C ALA A 37 -8.44 0.96 -9.42
N VAL A 38 -7.33 1.05 -10.15
CA VAL A 38 -7.15 1.94 -11.31
C VAL A 38 -8.11 1.60 -12.45
N ALA A 39 -8.36 0.31 -12.72
CA ALA A 39 -9.31 -0.10 -13.74
C ALA A 39 -10.76 0.31 -13.42
N LYS A 40 -11.12 0.39 -12.13
CA LYS A 40 -12.44 0.85 -11.69
C LYS A 40 -12.53 2.36 -11.69
N GLU A 41 -11.49 3.03 -11.19
CA GLU A 41 -11.45 4.48 -11.03
C GLU A 41 -10.07 4.99 -11.47
N PRO A 42 -9.90 5.36 -12.76
CA PRO A 42 -8.59 5.72 -13.30
C PRO A 42 -7.93 6.92 -12.62
N LEU A 43 -8.74 7.83 -12.06
CA LEU A 43 -8.26 9.00 -11.34
C LEU A 43 -7.63 8.65 -9.98
N PHE A 44 -7.98 7.50 -9.38
CA PHE A 44 -7.38 7.01 -8.13
C PHE A 44 -5.92 6.57 -8.32
N SER A 45 -5.48 6.27 -9.55
CA SER A 45 -4.10 5.82 -9.82
C SER A 45 -3.02 6.79 -9.39
N ARG A 46 -3.33 8.08 -9.29
CA ARG A 46 -2.38 9.12 -8.90
C ARG A 46 -2.16 9.22 -7.40
N TYR A 47 -3.02 8.58 -6.61
CA TYR A 47 -3.04 8.67 -5.15
C TYR A 47 -2.73 7.34 -4.47
N LEU A 48 -2.44 6.28 -5.24
CA LEU A 48 -2.12 4.96 -4.71
C LEU A 48 -0.64 4.66 -4.91
N ASP A 49 0.07 4.41 -3.82
CA ASP A 49 1.47 3.99 -3.83
C ASP A 49 1.68 2.67 -3.07
N ILE A 50 2.76 1.95 -3.39
CA ILE A 50 3.14 0.73 -2.67
C ILE A 50 4.38 1.02 -1.84
N ASP A 51 4.22 1.01 -0.52
CA ASP A 51 5.33 1.11 0.42
C ASP A 51 5.75 -0.28 0.94
N GLU A 52 7.05 -0.48 1.14
CA GLU A 52 7.60 -1.75 1.64
C GLU A 52 7.94 -1.60 3.12
N TYR A 53 7.16 -2.27 3.98
CA TYR A 53 7.41 -2.31 5.42
C TYR A 53 8.07 -3.62 5.82
N GLU A 54 9.28 -3.54 6.36
CA GLU A 54 9.89 -4.70 7.02
C GLU A 54 9.31 -4.81 8.43
N LEU A 55 8.64 -5.93 8.72
CA LEU A 55 8.24 -6.22 10.10
C LEU A 55 9.53 -6.50 10.87
N ASP A 56 10.02 -5.51 11.63
CA ASP A 56 11.08 -5.77 12.58
C ASP A 56 10.48 -6.62 13.72
N PRO A 57 10.90 -7.89 13.90
CA PRO A 57 10.41 -8.72 15.00
C PRO A 57 10.82 -8.18 16.38
N GLN A 58 11.61 -7.09 16.45
CA GLN A 58 12.04 -6.43 17.69
C GLN A 58 11.29 -5.13 18.01
N GLU A 59 10.37 -4.64 17.17
CA GLU A 59 9.61 -3.40 17.47
C GLU A 59 8.39 -3.63 18.38
N ASP A 60 8.18 -4.86 18.85
CA ASP A 60 7.18 -5.28 19.85
C ASP A 60 7.78 -5.38 21.28
N ALA A 61 8.91 -4.69 21.55
CA ALA A 61 9.61 -4.67 22.86
C ALA A 61 9.44 -3.33 23.61
#